data_AF-A0A8T6QD70-F1
#
_entry.id   AF-A0A8T6QD70-F1
#
_cell.length_a   1.000
_cell.length_b   1.000
_cell.length_c   1.000
_cell.angle_alpha   90.00
_cell.angle_beta   90.00
_cell.angle_gamma   90.00
#
_symmetry.space_group_name_H-M   'P 1'
#
loop_
_entity.id
_entity.type
_entity.pdbx_description
1 polymer ?
#
loop_
_entity_poly.entity_id
_entity_poly.type
_entity_poly.pdbx_seq_one_letter_code
_entity_poly.pdbx_strand_id
1 'polypeptide(L)' 'MCLLAPENPYPIYALPPLVRNAIIETQKNKQAPLAMVATSALKAFSIACQNQIDECRPGKLRRPV' A
#
# COMPACT_ATOMS: atom_id res chain seq x y z
N MET A 1 19.95 18.03 17.27
CA MET A 1 18.86 17.33 17.99
C MET A 1 17.92 16.74 16.94
N CYS A 2 17.75 15.41 16.89
CA CYS A 2 16.94 14.76 15.85
C CYS A 2 15.43 14.96 16.12
N LEU A 3 14.75 15.62 15.19
CA LEU A 3 13.29 15.81 15.13
C LEU A 3 12.57 14.53 14.69
N LEU A 4 12.85 13.37 15.30
CA LEU A 4 12.04 12.19 15.05
C LEU A 4 10.81 12.30 15.96
N ALA A 5 9.66 12.52 15.30
CA ALA A 5 8.33 12.51 15.88
C ALA A 5 8.15 11.36 16.89
N PRO A 6 7.27 11.51 17.91
CA PRO A 6 7.01 10.45 18.89
C PRO A 6 6.84 9.10 18.21
N GLU A 7 7.41 8.06 18.80
CA GLU A 7 7.40 6.67 18.32
C GLU A 7 5.96 6.14 18.26
N ASN A 8 5.18 6.61 17.30
CA ASN A 8 3.82 6.15 17.11
C ASN A 8 3.88 4.94 16.17
N PRO A 9 3.68 3.72 16.67
CA PRO A 9 3.82 2.52 15.85
C PRO A 9 2.83 2.57 14.69
N TYR A 10 3.23 2.03 13.55
CA TYR A 10 2.37 1.97 12.36
C TYR A 10 1.03 1.29 12.72
N PRO A 11 -0.13 1.90 12.42
CA PRO A 11 -1.44 1.46 12.91
C PRO A 11 -1.97 0.25 12.12
N ILE A 12 -1.28 -0.88 12.22
CA ILE A 12 -1.57 -2.08 11.43
C ILE A 12 -2.97 -2.66 11.70
N TYR A 13 -3.51 -2.42 12.89
CA TYR A 13 -4.84 -2.89 13.31
C TYR A 13 -5.99 -2.05 12.76
N ALA A 14 -5.70 -0.89 12.16
CA ALA A 14 -6.71 -0.09 11.45
C ALA A 14 -6.97 -0.60 10.01
N LEU A 15 -6.09 -1.48 9.49
CA LEU A 15 -6.25 -2.05 8.15
C LEU A 15 -7.26 -3.21 8.15
N PRO A 16 -7.95 -3.46 7.03
CA PRO A 16 -8.81 -4.63 6.87
C PRO A 16 -8.07 -5.93 7.21
N PRO A 17 -8.71 -6.91 7.86
CA PRO A 17 -8.05 -8.13 8.33
C PRO A 17 -7.25 -8.87 7.26
N LEU A 18 -7.77 -8.93 6.03
CA LEU A 18 -7.09 -9.53 4.88
C LEU A 18 -5.75 -8.84 4.58
N VAL A 19 -5.76 -7.51 4.49
CA VAL A 19 -4.59 -6.68 4.17
C VAL A 19 -3.59 -6.72 5.31
N ARG A 20 -4.08 -6.60 6.56
CA ARG A 20 -3.26 -6.69 7.77
C ARG A 20 -2.48 -8.00 7.83
N ASN A 21 -3.17 -9.13 7.62
CA ASN A 21 -2.53 -10.45 7.70
C ASN A 21 -1.48 -10.63 6.61
N ALA A 22 -1.78 -10.23 5.38
CA ALA A 22 -0.82 -10.26 4.28
C ALA A 22 0.43 -9.40 4.54
N ILE A 23 0.27 -8.22 5.14
CA ILE A 23 1.39 -7.37 5.53
C ILE A 23 2.23 -8.03 6.63
N ILE A 24 1.62 -8.59 7.67
CA ILE A 24 2.34 -9.27 8.77
C ILE A 24 3.11 -10.49 8.25
N GLU A 25 2.49 -11.30 7.39
CA GLU A 25 3.14 -12.45 6.77
C GLU A 25 4.32 -12.03 5.89
N THR A 26 4.11 -11.03 5.04
CA THR A 26 5.16 -10.49 4.15
C THR A 26 6.30 -9.88 4.96
N GLN A 27 6.00 -9.17 6.05
CA GLN A 27 7.00 -8.62 6.96
C GLN A 27 7.86 -9.72 7.57
N LYS A 28 7.26 -10.82 8.04
CA LYS A 28 7.97 -11.96 8.60
C LYS A 28 8.87 -12.64 7.56
N ASN A 29 8.39 -12.80 6.33
CA ASN A 29 9.14 -13.44 5.26
C ASN A 29 10.29 -12.56 4.71
N LYS A 30 10.04 -11.26 4.53
CA LYS A 30 10.99 -10.31 3.94
C LYS A 30 11.90 -9.63 4.95
N GLN A 31 11.63 -9.80 6.26
CA GLN A 31 12.34 -9.13 7.37
C GLN A 31 12.45 -7.61 7.16
N ALA A 32 11.42 -7.01 6.58
CA ALA A 32 11.38 -5.58 6.25
C ALA A 32 10.58 -4.79 7.31
N PRO A 33 10.80 -3.47 7.45
CA PRO A 33 10.00 -2.64 8.34
C PRO A 33 8.50 -2.67 7.97
N LEU A 34 7.64 -2.76 8.98
CA LEU A 34 6.18 -2.88 8.81
C LEU A 34 5.58 -1.73 7.97
N ALA A 35 6.02 -0.50 8.24
CA ALA A 35 5.58 0.68 7.50
C ALA A 35 5.97 0.61 6.01
N MET A 36 7.12 0.02 5.68
CA MET A 36 7.58 -0.13 4.30
C MET A 36 6.73 -1.15 3.54
N VAL A 37 6.48 -2.31 4.16
CA VAL A 37 5.61 -3.35 3.58
C VAL A 37 4.19 -2.86 3.38
N ALA A 38 3.64 -2.16 4.37
CA ALA A 38 2.30 -1.58 4.28
C ALA A 38 2.20 -0.51 3.18
N THR A 39 3.22 0.34 3.03
CA THR A 39 3.28 1.34 1.94
C THR A 39 3.33 0.67 0.57
N SER A 40 4.08 -0.42 0.41
CA SER A 40 4.08 -1.20 -0.83
C SER A 40 2.72 -1.83 -1.13
N ALA A 41 2.03 -2.37 -0.13
CA ALA A 41 0.68 -2.91 -0.30
C ALA A 41 -0.31 -1.81 -0.72
N LEU A 42 -0.28 -0.64 -0.07
CA LEU A 42 -1.10 0.52 -0.44
C LEU A 42 -0.79 1.02 -1.86
N LYS A 43 0.48 1.04 -2.26
CA LYS A 43 0.89 1.38 -3.63
C LYS A 43 0.31 0.40 -4.65
N ALA A 44 0.36 -0.90 -4.35
CA ALA A 44 -0.24 -1.93 -5.21
C ALA A 44 -1.75 -1.75 -5.34
N PHE A 45 -2.46 -1.46 -4.24
CA PHE A 45 -3.89 -1.14 -4.30
C PHE A 45 -4.17 0.13 -5.11
N SER A 46 -3.38 1.19 -4.92
CA SER A 46 -3.52 2.43 -5.69
C SER A 46 -3.39 2.17 -7.19
N ILE A 47 -2.39 1.38 -7.61
CA ILE A 47 -2.19 1.00 -9.01
C ILE A 47 -3.35 0.11 -9.50
N ALA A 48 -3.80 -0.85 -8.69
CA ALA A 48 -4.91 -1.73 -9.04
C ALA A 48 -6.23 -0.96 -9.22
N CYS A 49 -6.49 0.07 -8.40
CA CYS A 49 -7.62 0.97 -8.55
C CYS A 49 -7.48 1.82 -9.82
N GLN A 50 -6.29 2.38 -10.08
CA GLN A 50 -6.02 3.13 -11.32
C GLN A 50 -6.22 2.27 -12.57
N ASN A 51 -5.86 0.98 -12.50
CA ASN A 51 -6.04 0.03 -13.61
C ASN A 51 -7.48 -0.50 -13.76
N GLN A 52 -8.33 -0.34 -12.74
CA GLN A 52 -9.76 -0.68 -12.80
C GLN A 52 -10.64 0.50 -13.22
N ILE A 53 -10.16 1.74 -13.05
CA ILE A 53 -10.77 2.91 -13.68
C ILE A 53 -10.26 2.94 -15.13
N ASP A 54 -10.83 2.07 -15.96
CA ASP A 54 -10.82 2.27 -17.41
C ASP A 54 -11.79 3.44 -17.66
N GLU A 55 -11.30 4.66 -17.47
CA GLU A 55 -12.04 5.84 -17.86
C GLU A 55 -12.38 5.67 -19.34
N CYS A 56 -13.66 5.41 -19.64
CA CYS A 56 -14.20 5.30 -20.99
C CYS A 56 -14.02 6.65 -21.70
N ARG A 57 -12.79 6.89 -22.15
CA ARG A 57 -12.39 8.07 -22.87
C ARG A 57 -12.73 7.82 -24.33
N PRO A 58 -13.46 8.72 -25.02
CA PRO A 58 -13.70 8.59 -26.44
C PRO A 58 -12.35 8.50 -27.17
N GLY A 59 -12.06 7.38 -27.84
CA GLY A 59 -10.91 7.29 -28.75
C GLY A 59 -9.87 6.18 -28.55
N LYS A 60 -10.12 5.09 -27.78
CA LYS A 60 -9.23 3.89 -27.78
C LYS A 60 -7.74 4.16 -27.46
N LEU A 61 -7.40 5.23 -26.76
CA LEU A 61 -6.02 5.50 -26.34
C LEU A 61 -5.81 4.98 -24.92
N ARG A 62 -5.39 3.72 -24.81
CA ARG A 62 -4.92 3.16 -23.54
C ARG A 62 -3.54 3.72 -23.25
N ARG A 63 -3.44 4.57 -22.24
CA ARG A 63 -2.16 4.91 -21.61
C ARG A 63 -2.27 4.58 -20.13
N PRO A 64 -1.25 3.96 -19.52
CA PRO A 64 -1.11 4.04 -18.08
C PRO A 64 -1.01 5.52 -17.72
N VAL A 65 -1.68 5.92 -16.63
CA VAL A 65 -1.39 7.20 -15.97
C VAL A 65 0.08 7.30 -15.58
#